data_AF-A0AAE3RBH0-F1
#
_entry.id   AF-A0AAE3RBH0-F1
#
_cell.length_a   1.000
_cell.length_b   1.000
_cell.length_c   1.000
_cell.angle_alpha   90.00
_cell.angle_beta   90.00
_cell.angle_gamma   90.00
#
_symmetry.space_group_name_H-M   'P 1'
#
loop_
_entity.id
_entity.type
_entity.pdbx_description
1 polymer ?
#
loop_
_entity_poly.entity_id
_entity_poly.type
_entity_poly.pdbx_seq_one_letter_code
_entity_poly.pdbx_strand_id
1 'polypeptide(L)'
;MFCNDKLVNLLKSNGYNLVRLPRVDIHLLQLLIRNGNSFNRLGDLSTVMTSGGSKELPPILPDNQVASISEQSSSDLKIGLDTEYKQASLISFEFLDVMENRIELTKLDQFLTDADIDSFSTYVSELMLADDLYIITEVIKSNKFTVETKGSSSTKVDLSVPAIQQVVGANVKVEADQEKSSKISYEGK
;
A
#
# COMPACT_ATOMS: atom_id res chain seq x y z
N MET A 1 22.43 -2.79 -5.97
CA MET A 1 21.62 -2.80 -7.22
C MET A 1 20.20 -2.39 -6.83
N PHE A 2 19.88 -1.11 -6.96
CA PHE A 2 18.60 -0.54 -6.51
C PHE A 2 17.49 -0.90 -7.52
N CYS A 3 16.43 -1.54 -7.04
CA CYS A 3 15.27 -1.84 -7.87
C CYS A 3 14.46 -0.54 -8.03
N ASN A 4 14.60 0.12 -9.19
CA ASN A 4 13.89 1.35 -9.55
C ASN A 4 12.54 0.99 -10.18
N ASP A 5 11.62 0.53 -9.34
CA ASP A 5 10.29 0.09 -9.75
C ASP A 5 9.40 1.31 -10.01
N LYS A 6 9.04 1.54 -11.28
CA LYS A 6 8.24 2.71 -11.71
C LYS A 6 6.88 2.79 -11.01
N LEU A 7 6.27 1.64 -10.67
CA LEU A 7 4.99 1.59 -9.96
C LEU A 7 5.15 2.03 -8.50
N VAL A 8 6.24 1.62 -7.84
CA VAL A 8 6.56 2.09 -6.49
C VAL A 8 6.80 3.60 -6.48
N ASN A 9 7.52 4.12 -7.47
CA ASN A 9 7.77 5.56 -7.56
C ASN A 9 6.50 6.37 -7.85
N LEU A 10 5.59 5.83 -8.67
CA LEU A 10 4.34 6.51 -9.01
C LEU A 10 3.38 6.54 -7.82
N LEU A 11 3.21 5.43 -7.10
CA LEU A 11 2.43 5.40 -5.87
C LEU A 11 3.00 6.39 -4.84
N LYS A 12 4.33 6.43 -4.68
CA LYS A 12 5.00 7.41 -3.83
C LYS A 12 4.73 8.85 -4.27
N SER A 13 4.71 9.13 -5.57
CA SER A 13 4.41 10.48 -6.08
C SER A 13 2.97 10.92 -5.80
N ASN A 14 2.04 9.96 -5.66
CA ASN A 14 0.66 10.19 -5.24
C ASN A 14 0.46 10.11 -3.71
N GLY A 15 1.54 10.11 -2.92
CA GLY A 15 1.48 10.08 -1.46
C GLY A 15 1.35 8.69 -0.82
N TYR A 16 1.33 7.62 -1.62
CA TYR A 16 1.18 6.25 -1.13
C TYR A 16 2.52 5.54 -0.96
N ASN A 17 2.67 4.84 0.16
CA ASN A 17 3.78 3.92 0.37
C ASN A 17 3.32 2.48 0.10
N LEU A 18 3.91 1.84 -0.92
CA LEU A 18 3.60 0.46 -1.24
C LEU A 18 4.22 -0.50 -0.21
N VAL A 19 3.38 -1.35 0.36
CA VAL A 19 3.81 -2.43 1.26
C VAL A 19 3.85 -3.72 0.46
N ARG A 20 5.06 -4.25 0.26
CA ARG A 20 5.24 -5.56 -0.38
C ARG A 20 4.87 -6.63 0.65
N LEU A 21 3.86 -7.44 0.30
CA LEU A 21 3.19 -8.48 1.10
C LEU A 21 2.08 -7.95 2.03
N PRO A 22 0.93 -8.65 2.13
CA PRO A 22 -0.07 -8.36 3.13
C PRO A 22 0.58 -8.41 4.50
N ARG A 23 0.55 -7.29 5.22
CA ARG A 23 0.92 -7.28 6.62
C ARG A 23 -0.25 -6.81 7.44
N VAL A 24 -0.68 -7.68 8.36
CA VAL A 24 -1.71 -7.39 9.36
C VAL A 24 -1.28 -6.33 10.37
N ASP A 25 0.01 -5.98 10.39
CA ASP A 25 0.64 -5.12 11.37
C ASP A 25 0.72 -3.63 10.95
N ILE A 26 0.10 -3.26 9.82
CA ILE A 26 -0.04 -1.87 9.38
C ILE A 26 -1.47 -1.44 9.66
N HIS A 27 -1.62 -0.43 10.51
CA HIS A 27 -2.91 0.07 10.92
C HIS A 27 -2.86 1.56 11.22
N LEU A 28 -4.05 2.15 11.35
CA LEU A 28 -4.22 3.55 11.66
C LEU A 28 -3.63 3.89 13.04
N LEU A 29 -3.21 5.14 13.18
CA LEU A 29 -2.58 5.70 14.39
C LEU A 29 -1.25 5.05 14.77
N GLN A 30 -0.71 4.20 13.90
CA GLN A 30 0.65 3.71 14.02
C GLN A 30 1.64 4.84 13.73
N LEU A 31 2.68 4.93 14.56
CA LEU A 31 3.77 5.88 14.47
C LEU A 31 4.96 5.27 13.73
N LEU A 32 5.47 6.05 12.78
CA LEU A 32 6.67 5.73 12.02
C LEU A 32 7.68 6.84 12.23
N ILE A 33 8.95 6.48 12.41
CA ILE A 33 10.05 7.42 12.47
C ILE A 33 10.96 7.25 11.27
N ARG A 34 11.57 8.35 10.85
CA ARG A 34 12.64 8.34 9.85
C ARG A 34 13.93 8.82 10.48
N ASN A 35 14.97 7.99 10.33
CA ASN A 35 16.33 8.31 10.76
C ASN A 35 17.24 8.16 9.53
N GLY A 36 17.58 9.28 8.90
CA GLY A 36 18.26 9.33 7.61
C GLY A 36 17.48 8.64 6.50
N ASN A 37 17.97 7.48 6.06
CA ASN A 37 17.34 6.67 5.01
C ASN A 37 16.54 5.47 5.55
N SER A 38 16.50 5.29 6.87
CA SER A 38 15.79 4.20 7.52
C SER A 38 14.41 4.67 7.99
N PHE A 39 13.37 3.90 7.66
CA PHE A 39 12.03 4.04 8.21
C PHE A 39 11.78 2.91 9.19
N ASN A 40 11.50 3.25 10.44
CA ASN A 40 11.23 2.29 11.50
C ASN A 40 9.85 2.55 12.10
N ARG A 41 9.25 1.49 12.64
CA ARG A 41 8.02 1.60 13.41
C ARG A 41 8.36 1.88 14.85
N LEU A 42 7.68 2.86 15.41
CA LEU A 42 7.85 3.26 16.79
C LEU A 42 6.82 2.59 17.69
N GLY A 43 5.60 2.38 17.20
CA GLY A 43 4.49 1.83 17.99
C GLY A 43 3.19 2.54 17.63
N ASP A 44 2.27 2.62 18.58
CA ASP A 44 1.00 3.31 18.41
C ASP A 44 1.01 4.69 19.05
N LEU A 45 0.21 5.61 18.51
CA LEU A 45 0.08 6.96 19.04
C LEU A 45 -0.19 6.97 20.55
N SER A 46 -1.04 6.06 21.02
CA SER A 46 -1.39 5.91 22.43
C SER A 46 -0.31 5.30 23.32
N THR A 47 0.72 4.70 22.75
CA THR A 47 1.86 4.11 23.49
C THR A 47 3.05 5.05 23.62
N VAL A 48 3.08 6.10 22.80
CA VAL A 48 4.16 7.09 22.77
C VAL A 48 3.69 8.44 23.31
N MET A 49 2.41 8.77 23.16
CA MET A 49 1.83 10.01 23.63
C MET A 49 0.77 9.75 24.69
N THR A 50 0.83 10.53 25.77
CA THR A 50 -0.24 10.63 26.75
C THR A 50 -1.28 11.63 26.28
N SER A 51 -2.57 11.31 26.43
CA SER A 51 -3.65 12.27 26.21
C SER A 51 -3.60 13.33 27.30
N GLY A 52 -3.38 14.61 26.96
CA GLY A 52 -3.63 15.69 27.90
C GLY A 52 -5.11 15.71 28.27
N GLY A 53 -5.38 15.75 29.58
CA GLY A 53 -6.60 16.27 30.21
C GLY A 53 -7.97 15.67 29.89
N SER A 54 -8.35 15.40 28.64
CA SER A 54 -9.73 15.00 28.29
C SER A 54 -9.99 14.56 26.83
N LYS A 55 -8.99 14.44 25.95
CA LYS A 55 -9.26 14.17 24.53
C LYS A 55 -9.01 12.71 24.15
N GLU A 56 -10.08 12.07 23.69
CA GLU A 56 -10.08 10.69 23.21
C GLU A 56 -9.27 10.55 21.91
N LEU A 57 -8.73 9.35 21.66
CA LEU A 57 -8.11 9.01 20.39
C LEU A 57 -9.11 9.24 19.24
N PRO A 58 -8.65 9.71 18.08
CA PRO A 58 -9.55 9.92 16.95
C PRO A 58 -10.23 8.60 16.55
N PRO A 59 -11.55 8.61 16.30
CA PRO A 59 -12.26 7.41 15.91
C PRO A 59 -11.77 6.92 14.54
N ILE A 60 -11.64 5.60 14.43
CA ILE A 60 -11.37 4.94 13.16
C ILE A 60 -12.69 4.78 12.42
N LEU A 61 -12.72 5.20 11.16
CA LEU A 61 -13.81 4.96 10.22
C LEU A 61 -13.40 3.77 9.32
N PRO A 62 -13.87 2.54 9.59
CA PRO A 62 -13.44 1.35 8.87
C PRO A 62 -14.22 1.14 7.58
N ASP A 63 -13.55 0.49 6.62
CA ASP A 63 -14.14 -0.21 5.47
C ASP A 63 -15.10 0.64 4.63
N ASN A 64 -14.75 1.92 4.43
CA ASN A 64 -15.45 2.77 3.47
C ASN A 64 -15.11 2.30 2.06
N GLN A 65 -16.13 2.01 1.26
CA GLN A 65 -15.92 1.71 -0.15
C GLN A 65 -15.50 2.98 -0.90
N VAL A 66 -14.37 2.92 -1.60
CA VAL A 66 -13.85 4.04 -2.40
C VAL A 66 -13.73 3.65 -3.87
N ALA A 67 -13.49 4.65 -4.72
CA ALA A 67 -13.34 4.42 -6.15
C ALA A 67 -12.16 3.48 -6.45
N SER A 68 -12.31 2.68 -7.51
CA SER A 68 -11.22 1.86 -8.03
C SER A 68 -10.02 2.72 -8.40
N ILE A 69 -8.83 2.22 -8.09
CA ILE A 69 -7.57 2.92 -8.38
C ILE A 69 -7.01 2.29 -9.66
N SER A 70 -6.98 3.06 -10.75
CA SER A 70 -6.45 2.63 -12.03
C SER A 70 -5.16 3.36 -12.35
N GLU A 71 -4.14 2.62 -12.78
CA GLU A 71 -2.82 3.16 -13.10
C GLU A 71 -2.21 2.51 -14.34
N GLN A 72 -1.32 3.23 -15.02
CA GLN A 72 -0.62 2.72 -16.21
C GLN A 72 0.89 2.87 -16.05
N SER A 73 1.64 1.83 -16.44
CA SER A 73 3.09 1.81 -16.41
C SER A 73 3.67 1.21 -17.70
N SER A 74 4.81 1.76 -18.14
CA SER A 74 5.59 1.20 -19.24
C SER A 74 6.27 -0.11 -18.82
N SER A 75 6.38 -1.07 -19.74
CA SER A 75 6.81 -2.48 -19.63
C SER A 75 8.02 -2.90 -18.78
N ASP A 76 8.79 -2.00 -18.16
CA ASP A 76 9.98 -2.34 -17.35
C ASP A 76 9.61 -2.76 -15.91
N LEU A 77 8.56 -3.56 -15.73
CA LEU A 77 8.06 -3.91 -14.42
C LEU A 77 8.79 -5.15 -13.86
N LYS A 78 9.62 -4.98 -12.83
CA LYS A 78 10.35 -6.06 -12.15
C LYS A 78 9.59 -6.57 -10.93
N ILE A 79 8.48 -7.26 -11.16
CA ILE A 79 7.61 -7.79 -10.10
C ILE A 79 7.70 -9.31 -9.91
N GLY A 80 8.73 -9.97 -10.47
CA GLY A 80 8.92 -11.43 -10.36
C GLY A 80 8.00 -12.25 -11.29
N LEU A 81 7.26 -11.57 -12.16
CA LEU A 81 6.50 -12.12 -13.29
C LEU A 81 7.05 -11.60 -14.62
N ASP A 82 8.32 -11.19 -14.64
CA ASP A 82 8.92 -10.54 -15.79
C ASP A 82 8.88 -11.45 -17.03
N THR A 83 9.05 -12.76 -16.86
CA THR A 83 8.96 -13.80 -17.91
C THR A 83 7.62 -13.85 -18.60
N GLU A 84 6.53 -13.75 -17.85
CA GLU A 84 5.17 -13.88 -18.36
C GLU A 84 4.74 -12.59 -19.06
N TYR A 85 5.28 -11.44 -18.63
CA TYR A 85 4.92 -10.12 -19.15
C TYR A 85 5.92 -9.53 -20.16
N LYS A 86 6.96 -10.26 -20.60
CA LYS A 86 8.05 -9.76 -21.47
C LYS A 86 7.60 -9.10 -22.77
N GLN A 87 6.45 -9.51 -23.30
CA GLN A 87 5.94 -9.03 -24.58
C GLN A 87 4.99 -7.82 -24.43
N ALA A 88 4.64 -7.45 -23.19
CA ALA A 88 3.86 -6.25 -22.94
C ALA A 88 4.75 -5.01 -23.12
N SER A 89 4.24 -4.00 -23.82
CA SER A 89 4.84 -2.66 -23.94
C SER A 89 4.22 -1.66 -22.94
N LEU A 90 2.94 -1.86 -22.63
CA LEU A 90 2.19 -1.13 -21.61
C LEU A 90 1.52 -2.14 -20.67
N ILE A 91 1.56 -1.86 -19.38
CA ILE A 91 0.89 -2.63 -18.33
C ILE A 91 0.02 -1.65 -17.53
N SER A 92 -1.28 -1.91 -17.49
CA SER A 92 -2.25 -1.13 -16.72
C SER A 92 -2.69 -1.95 -15.52
N PHE A 93 -2.69 -1.35 -14.34
CA PHE A 93 -3.17 -1.93 -13.09
C PHE A 93 -4.50 -1.30 -12.73
N GLU A 94 -5.44 -2.08 -12.24
CA GLU A 94 -6.70 -1.58 -11.70
C GLU A 94 -7.01 -2.33 -10.42
N PHE A 95 -6.98 -1.64 -9.29
CA PHE A 95 -7.41 -2.16 -7.99
C PHE A 95 -8.92 -2.01 -7.89
N LEU A 96 -9.60 -3.14 -7.68
CA LEU A 96 -11.04 -3.26 -7.54
C LEU A 96 -11.40 -3.46 -6.07
N ASP A 97 -12.67 -3.28 -5.73
CA ASP A 97 -13.20 -3.52 -4.37
C ASP A 97 -12.35 -2.83 -3.29
N VAL A 98 -11.99 -1.57 -3.58
CA VAL A 98 -11.07 -0.80 -2.75
C VAL A 98 -11.79 -0.33 -1.49
N MET A 99 -11.23 -0.71 -0.34
CA MET A 99 -11.74 -0.38 0.98
C MET A 99 -10.76 0.55 1.69
N GLU A 100 -11.27 1.62 2.25
CA GLU A 100 -10.52 2.63 2.98
C GLU A 100 -10.83 2.56 4.47
N ASN A 101 -9.77 2.45 5.27
CA ASN A 101 -9.81 2.79 6.69
C ASN A 101 -9.19 4.18 6.85
N ARG A 102 -9.89 5.12 7.47
CA ARG A 102 -9.35 6.46 7.74
C ARG A 102 -9.64 6.95 9.16
N ILE A 103 -8.92 7.97 9.58
CA ILE A 103 -9.24 8.75 10.79
C ILE A 103 -9.74 10.14 10.41
N GLU A 104 -10.49 10.77 11.31
CA GLU A 104 -10.88 12.18 11.14
C GLU A 104 -9.71 13.10 11.52
N LEU A 105 -9.12 13.79 10.53
CA LEU A 105 -7.94 14.65 10.74
C LEU A 105 -8.17 15.75 11.77
N THR A 106 -9.39 16.31 11.83
CA THR A 106 -9.76 17.32 12.85
C THR A 106 -9.69 16.75 14.26
N LYS A 107 -10.04 15.48 14.45
CA LYS A 107 -9.96 14.80 15.76
C LYS A 107 -8.52 14.48 16.12
N LEU A 108 -7.71 14.10 15.12
CA LEU A 108 -6.28 13.91 15.32
C LEU A 108 -5.61 15.22 15.74
N ASP A 109 -5.89 16.33 15.06
CA ASP A 109 -5.34 17.65 15.41
C ASP A 109 -5.75 18.09 16.82
N GLN A 110 -7.02 17.88 17.18
CA GLN A 110 -7.51 18.12 18.53
C GLN A 110 -6.74 17.32 19.59
N PHE A 111 -6.50 16.03 19.32
CA PHE A 111 -5.72 15.15 20.19
C PHE A 111 -4.27 15.64 20.31
N LEU A 112 -3.58 15.87 19.18
CA LEU A 112 -2.17 16.27 19.16
C LEU A 112 -1.91 17.63 19.81
N THR A 113 -2.89 18.54 19.77
CA THR A 113 -2.79 19.86 20.44
C THR A 113 -2.66 19.75 21.96
N ASP A 114 -3.25 18.70 22.55
CA ASP A 114 -3.29 18.50 24.01
C ASP A 114 -2.39 17.34 24.45
N ALA A 115 -1.95 16.51 23.51
CA ALA A 115 -1.11 15.35 23.79
C ALA A 115 0.30 15.78 24.23
N ASP A 116 0.84 15.05 25.18
CA ASP A 116 2.23 15.20 25.61
C ASP A 116 2.98 13.88 25.39
N ILE A 117 4.30 13.96 25.19
CA ILE A 117 5.14 12.77 25.02
C ILE A 117 5.16 12.01 26.36
N ASP A 118 4.88 10.71 26.32
CA ASP A 118 5.03 9.88 27.51
C ASP A 118 6.52 9.69 27.82
N SER A 119 7.03 10.43 28.82
CA SER A 119 8.42 10.34 29.26
C SER A 119 8.84 8.96 29.75
N PHE A 120 7.89 8.08 30.10
CA PHE A 120 8.14 6.71 30.52
C PHE A 120 8.00 5.69 29.40
N SER A 121 7.64 6.12 28.18
CA SER A 121 7.56 5.25 27.03
C SER A 121 8.94 4.67 26.70
N THR A 122 8.97 3.37 26.40
CA THR A 122 10.19 2.69 25.94
C THR A 122 10.73 3.26 24.62
N TYR A 123 9.92 4.06 23.92
CA TYR A 123 10.20 4.59 22.60
C TYR A 123 10.73 6.03 22.58
N VAL A 124 10.79 6.72 23.74
CA VAL A 124 11.23 8.13 23.82
C VAL A 124 12.63 8.34 23.25
N SER A 125 13.57 7.44 23.51
CA SER A 125 14.94 7.56 23.00
C SER A 125 15.00 7.52 21.46
N GLU A 126 14.19 6.66 20.84
CA GLU A 126 14.12 6.54 19.39
C GLU A 126 13.41 7.75 18.77
N LEU A 127 12.38 8.26 19.45
CA LEU A 127 11.68 9.49 19.07
C LEU A 127 12.59 10.72 19.09
N MET A 128 13.43 10.86 20.12
CA MET A 128 14.36 11.99 20.23
C MET A 128 15.48 11.98 19.18
N LEU A 129 15.80 10.79 18.64
CA LEU A 129 16.80 10.62 17.58
C LEU A 129 16.18 10.68 16.18
N ALA A 130 14.86 10.79 16.08
CA ALA A 130 14.16 10.83 14.80
C ALA A 130 14.31 12.18 14.11
N ASP A 131 14.54 12.15 12.80
CA ASP A 131 14.51 13.36 11.98
C ASP A 131 13.06 13.80 11.75
N ASP A 132 12.20 12.83 11.43
CA ASP A 132 10.78 13.03 11.18
C ASP A 132 9.93 11.97 11.91
N LEU A 133 8.74 12.39 12.36
CA LEU A 133 7.68 11.52 12.87
C LEU A 133 6.47 11.55 11.93
N TYR A 134 5.94 10.38 11.60
CA TYR A 134 4.78 10.20 10.74
C TYR A 134 3.70 9.38 11.46
N ILE A 135 2.44 9.67 11.14
CA ILE A 135 1.26 8.95 11.65
C ILE A 135 0.52 8.36 10.45
N ILE A 136 0.14 7.09 10.51
CA ILE A 136 -0.73 6.50 9.49
C ILE A 136 -2.17 6.96 9.74
N THR A 137 -2.66 7.85 8.87
CA THR A 137 -4.02 8.42 8.96
C THR A 137 -5.02 7.76 8.02
N GLU A 138 -4.53 7.02 7.03
CA GLU A 138 -5.34 6.33 6.04
C GLU A 138 -4.66 5.03 5.60
N VAL A 139 -5.44 3.97 5.44
CA VAL A 139 -5.00 2.70 4.88
C VAL A 139 -6.02 2.25 3.85
N ILE A 140 -5.55 2.15 2.60
CA ILE A 140 -6.32 1.61 1.49
C ILE A 140 -5.97 0.13 1.31
N LYS A 141 -6.99 -0.71 1.17
CA LYS A 141 -6.89 -2.16 1.00
C LYS A 141 -7.70 -2.58 -0.21
N SER A 142 -7.23 -3.61 -0.90
CA SER A 142 -7.98 -4.29 -1.96
C SER A 142 -7.59 -5.76 -1.95
N ASN A 143 -8.56 -6.64 -2.10
CA ASN A 143 -8.34 -8.08 -2.27
C ASN A 143 -8.27 -8.47 -3.75
N LYS A 144 -8.54 -7.53 -4.67
CA LYS A 144 -8.68 -7.83 -6.09
C LYS A 144 -8.05 -6.75 -6.95
N PHE A 145 -7.18 -7.14 -7.86
CA PHE A 145 -6.67 -6.22 -8.88
C PHE A 145 -6.62 -6.90 -10.24
N THR A 146 -6.61 -6.10 -11.29
CA THR A 146 -6.47 -6.58 -12.65
C THR A 146 -5.26 -5.96 -13.31
N VAL A 147 -4.68 -6.70 -14.24
CA VAL A 147 -3.52 -6.31 -15.03
C VAL A 147 -3.91 -6.43 -16.50
N GLU A 148 -3.96 -5.30 -17.20
CA GLU A 148 -4.19 -5.25 -18.64
C GLU A 148 -2.91 -4.90 -19.38
N THR A 149 -2.57 -5.68 -20.39
CA THR A 149 -1.35 -5.52 -21.18
C THR A 149 -1.63 -5.05 -22.60
N LYS A 150 -0.70 -4.31 -23.20
CA LYS A 150 -0.72 -4.01 -24.64
C LYS A 150 0.64 -4.33 -25.23
N GLY A 151 0.67 -5.12 -26.31
CA GLY A 151 1.89 -5.38 -27.08
C GLY A 151 2.30 -4.18 -27.94
N SER A 152 3.57 -4.15 -28.36
CA SER A 152 4.20 -3.03 -29.09
C SER A 152 3.57 -2.71 -30.45
N SER A 153 2.82 -3.64 -31.04
CA SER A 153 2.29 -3.54 -32.41
C SER A 153 0.85 -4.02 -32.52
N SER A 154 -0.05 -3.57 -31.64
CA SER A 154 -1.49 -3.95 -31.60
C SER A 154 -1.77 -5.46 -31.45
N THR A 155 -0.73 -6.27 -31.24
CA THR A 155 -0.83 -7.71 -31.04
C THR A 155 -1.27 -8.00 -29.61
N LYS A 156 -2.25 -8.90 -29.45
CA LYS A 156 -2.64 -9.44 -28.14
C LYS A 156 -1.44 -10.16 -27.54
N VAL A 157 -1.13 -9.87 -26.28
CA VAL A 157 -0.14 -10.65 -25.52
C VAL A 157 -0.84 -11.90 -25.04
N ASP A 158 -0.28 -13.07 -25.35
CA ASP A 158 -0.78 -14.34 -24.85
C ASP A 158 -0.18 -14.59 -23.46
N LEU A 159 -1.03 -14.59 -22.44
CA LEU A 159 -0.64 -14.71 -21.04
C LEU A 159 -1.04 -16.10 -20.53
N SER A 160 -0.03 -16.89 -20.11
CA SER A 160 -0.27 -18.23 -19.58
C SER A 160 -0.76 -18.17 -18.13
N VAL A 161 -2.07 -18.28 -17.92
CA VAL A 161 -2.68 -18.36 -16.59
C VAL A 161 -2.07 -19.50 -15.76
N PRO A 162 -1.85 -20.72 -16.28
CA PRO A 162 -1.23 -21.79 -15.48
C PRO A 162 0.18 -21.44 -14.99
N ALA A 163 1.00 -20.79 -15.82
CA ALA A 163 2.35 -20.37 -15.42
C ALA A 163 2.29 -19.27 -14.34
N ILE A 164 1.43 -18.27 -14.52
CA ILE A 164 1.20 -17.21 -13.54
C ILE A 164 0.72 -17.80 -12.20
N GLN A 165 -0.23 -18.74 -12.25
CA GLN A 165 -0.81 -19.41 -11.08
C GLN A 165 0.25 -20.20 -10.27
N GLN A 166 1.23 -20.80 -10.95
CA GLN A 166 2.35 -21.50 -10.29
C GLN A 166 3.26 -20.54 -9.53
N VAL A 167 3.45 -19.31 -10.04
CA VAL A 167 4.30 -18.31 -9.39
C VAL A 167 3.61 -17.65 -8.20
N VAL A 168 2.32 -17.29 -8.33
CA VAL A 168 1.58 -16.57 -7.26
C VAL A 168 1.09 -17.49 -6.13
N GLY A 169 1.03 -18.80 -6.35
CA GLY A 169 0.63 -19.80 -5.37
C GLY A 169 -0.89 -19.93 -5.18
N ALA A 170 -1.31 -20.88 -4.34
CA ALA A 170 -2.70 -21.34 -4.24
C ALA A 170 -3.67 -20.37 -3.55
N ASN A 171 -3.15 -19.38 -2.81
CA ASN A 171 -3.95 -18.41 -2.07
C ASN A 171 -4.41 -17.22 -2.94
N VAL A 172 -3.96 -17.15 -4.19
CA VAL A 172 -4.37 -16.15 -5.17
C VAL A 172 -5.10 -16.88 -6.29
N LYS A 173 -6.33 -16.47 -6.55
CA LYS A 173 -7.11 -16.90 -7.71
C LYS A 173 -6.70 -16.05 -8.91
N VAL A 174 -6.32 -16.69 -10.02
CA VAL A 174 -5.95 -16.01 -11.27
C VAL A 174 -6.96 -16.37 -12.37
N GLU A 175 -7.56 -15.36 -13.00
CA GLU A 175 -8.52 -15.54 -14.10
C GLU A 175 -8.13 -14.66 -15.29
N ALA A 176 -8.24 -15.19 -16.51
CA ALA A 176 -8.09 -14.39 -17.72
C ALA A 176 -9.46 -14.08 -18.33
N ASP A 177 -9.64 -12.83 -18.78
CA ASP A 177 -10.78 -12.47 -19.60
C ASP A 177 -10.58 -13.03 -21.01
N GLN A 178 -11.41 -14.00 -21.43
CA GLN A 178 -11.25 -14.69 -22.71
C GLN A 178 -11.54 -13.79 -23.93
N GLU A 179 -12.30 -12.70 -23.77
CA GLU A 179 -12.50 -11.73 -24.85
C GLU A 179 -11.26 -10.85 -25.05
N LYS A 180 -10.60 -10.54 -23.94
CA LYS A 180 -9.41 -9.69 -23.84
C LYS A 180 -8.27 -10.49 -23.22
N SER A 181 -7.65 -11.40 -23.97
CA SER A 181 -6.52 -12.24 -23.52
C SER A 181 -5.34 -11.47 -22.88
N SER A 182 -5.34 -10.14 -23.01
CA SER A 182 -4.43 -9.21 -22.36
C SER A 182 -4.82 -8.78 -20.94
N LYS A 183 -6.02 -9.08 -20.42
CA LYS A 183 -6.48 -8.72 -19.07
C LYS A 183 -6.53 -9.95 -18.14
N ILE A 184 -5.73 -9.91 -17.08
CA ILE A 184 -5.67 -10.93 -16.03
C ILE A 184 -6.20 -10.33 -14.73
N SER A 185 -7.06 -11.07 -14.03
CA SER A 185 -7.58 -10.73 -12.71
C SER A 185 -6.90 -11.58 -11.65
N TYR A 186 -6.51 -10.94 -10.56
CA TYR A 186 -5.90 -11.53 -9.39
C TYR A 186 -6.77 -11.24 -8.18
N GLU A 187 -7.13 -12.28 -7.43
CA GLU A 187 -7.97 -12.16 -6.24
C GLU A 187 -7.40 -12.98 -5.08
N GLY A 188 -7.13 -12.34 -3.95
CA GLY A 188 -6.72 -13.00 -2.71
C GLY A 188 -7.91 -13.67 -2.03
N LYS A 189 -7.70 -14.89 -1.52
CA LYS A 189 -8.68 -15.62 -0.70
C LYS A 189 -8.57 -15.27 0.78
#